data_AF-A0A349YTE2-F1
#
_entry.id   AF-A0A349YTE2-F1
#
_cell.length_a   1.000
_cell.length_b   1.000
_cell.length_c   1.000
_cell.angle_alpha   90.00
_cell.angle_beta   90.00
_cell.angle_gamma   90.00
#
_symmetry.space_group_name_H-M   'P 1'
#
loop_
_entity.id
_entity.type
_entity.pdbx_description
1 polymer ?
#
loop_
_entity_poly.entity_id
_entity_poly.type
_entity_poly.pdbx_seq_one_letter_code
_entity_poly.pdbx_strand_id
1 'polypeptide(L)'
;MIQVNIAKHAVAFPSKVLASNGGKHIYNIQLAEAAEKFVDNGWFVGKGDFVELDLYKAKAPTSFEGTVVGTASNGNFYVEVTTPGDALFVYNVPMIEETYSNEYKKESNYTNAPTQVVRAYELAVGDVVEISADGFSGKVAVKDTVELKVVTGVTAAKQLAKKGE
;
A
#
# COMPACT_ATOMS: atom_id res chain seq x y z
N MET A 1 16.09 -29.98 15.32
CA MET A 1 14.79 -29.50 14.80
C MET A 1 14.99 -28.06 14.35
N ILE A 2 14.57 -27.71 13.14
CA ILE A 2 14.67 -26.33 12.63
C ILE A 2 13.30 -25.67 12.81
N GLN A 3 13.27 -24.49 13.42
CA GLN A 3 12.08 -23.65 13.53
C GLN A 3 12.24 -22.47 12.56
N VAL A 4 11.26 -22.27 11.67
CA VAL A 4 11.24 -21.16 10.72
C VAL A 4 10.05 -20.26 11.02
N ASN A 5 10.28 -18.95 11.06
CA ASN A 5 9.24 -17.93 11.18
C ASN A 5 9.28 -17.03 9.95
N ILE A 6 8.15 -16.91 9.24
CA ILE A 6 7.98 -16.03 8.08
C ILE A 6 7.17 -14.81 8.54
N ALA A 7 7.68 -13.61 8.27
CA ALA A 7 6.97 -12.38 8.57
C ALA A 7 5.70 -12.26 7.71
N LYS A 8 4.63 -11.72 8.29
CA LYS A 8 3.38 -11.44 7.57
C LYS A 8 3.29 -9.95 7.26
N HIS A 9 2.87 -9.66 6.05
CA HIS A 9 2.79 -8.33 5.46
C HIS A 9 1.38 -8.07 4.93
N ALA A 10 1.04 -6.79 4.78
CA ALA A 10 -0.21 -6.39 4.17
C ALA A 10 -0.29 -6.86 2.71
N VAL A 11 -1.48 -7.31 2.32
CA VAL A 11 -1.82 -7.68 0.95
C VAL A 11 -2.83 -6.67 0.44
N ALA A 12 -2.68 -6.20 -0.79
CA ALA A 12 -3.57 -5.19 -1.33
C ALA A 12 -3.67 -5.26 -2.85
N PHE A 13 -4.77 -4.74 -3.39
CA PHE A 13 -5.06 -4.75 -4.82
C PHE A 13 -5.71 -3.42 -5.28
N PRO A 14 -5.36 -2.90 -6.46
CA PRO A 14 -6.02 -1.74 -7.06
C PRO A 14 -7.35 -2.14 -7.73
N SER A 15 -8.34 -2.57 -6.95
CA SER A 15 -9.58 -3.21 -7.42
C SER A 15 -10.37 -2.41 -8.46
N LYS A 16 -10.45 -1.08 -8.27
CA LYS A 16 -11.05 -0.15 -9.21
C LYS A 16 -10.32 1.18 -9.10
N VAL A 17 -9.16 1.28 -9.75
CA VAL A 17 -8.33 2.49 -9.71
C VAL A 17 -8.24 3.09 -11.12
N LEU A 18 -8.55 4.38 -11.24
CA LEU A 18 -8.59 5.09 -12.52
C LEU A 18 -7.23 5.08 -13.25
N ALA A 19 -6.11 5.11 -12.51
CA ALA A 19 -4.76 5.04 -13.07
C ALA A 19 -4.52 3.74 -13.86
N SER A 20 -5.11 2.62 -13.45
CA SER A 20 -5.01 1.34 -14.16
C SER A 20 -5.68 1.36 -15.54
N ASN A 21 -6.60 2.30 -15.75
CA ASN A 21 -7.38 2.47 -16.99
C ASN A 21 -6.92 3.67 -17.82
N GLY A 22 -5.77 4.28 -17.48
CA GLY A 22 -5.19 5.40 -18.22
C GLY A 22 -5.79 6.78 -17.93
N GLY A 23 -6.67 6.92 -16.93
CA GLY A 23 -7.24 8.22 -16.56
C GLY A 23 -6.40 9.02 -15.55
N LYS A 24 -5.36 8.39 -14.98
CA LYS A 24 -4.42 8.95 -13.99
C LYS A 24 -3.04 8.32 -14.18
N HIS A 25 -2.03 8.83 -13.48
CA HIS A 25 -0.65 8.36 -13.63
C HIS A 25 -0.33 7.18 -12.69
N ILE A 26 0.57 6.32 -13.16
CA ILE A 26 1.30 5.35 -12.34
C ILE A 26 2.75 5.84 -12.33
N TYR A 27 3.29 6.09 -11.14
CA TYR A 27 4.65 6.60 -10.97
C TYR A 27 5.61 5.48 -10.55
N ASN A 28 6.85 5.56 -11.00
CA ASN A 28 7.96 4.82 -10.44
C ASN A 28 8.51 5.60 -9.24
N ILE A 29 8.38 5.03 -8.04
CA ILE A 29 8.81 5.66 -6.79
C ILE A 29 9.97 4.86 -6.22
N GLN A 30 11.11 5.53 -6.00
CA GLN A 30 12.23 4.98 -5.26
C GLN A 30 11.95 5.08 -3.75
N LEU A 31 11.90 3.94 -3.07
CA LEU A 31 11.73 3.90 -1.61
C LEU A 31 13.02 4.24 -0.84
N ALA A 32 14.18 4.18 -1.51
CA ALA A 32 15.50 4.37 -0.91
C ALA A 32 15.58 5.70 -0.13
N GLU A 33 16.31 5.69 1.00
CA GLU A 33 16.47 6.85 1.90
C GLU A 33 15.18 7.28 2.64
N ALA A 34 14.05 6.62 2.34
CA ALA A 34 12.71 6.99 2.78
C ALA A 34 12.05 5.94 3.70
N ALA A 35 12.73 4.81 3.93
CA ALA A 35 12.39 3.82 4.93
C ALA A 35 13.64 3.06 5.37
N GLU A 36 13.77 2.79 6.67
CA GLU A 36 14.77 1.83 7.19
C GLU A 36 14.24 0.38 7.17
N LYS A 37 12.95 0.23 6.81
CA LYS A 37 12.19 -1.02 6.85
C LYS A 37 11.52 -1.28 5.51
N PHE A 38 11.12 -2.52 5.31
CA PHE A 38 10.31 -2.92 4.17
C PHE A 38 8.97 -2.17 4.16
N VAL A 39 8.46 -1.92 2.95
CA VAL A 39 7.20 -1.23 2.70
C VAL A 39 6.20 -2.20 2.10
N ASP A 40 5.07 -2.37 2.76
CA ASP A 40 4.06 -3.32 2.29
C ASP A 40 3.27 -2.74 1.11
N ASN A 41 2.77 -3.63 0.26
CA ASN A 41 1.72 -3.27 -0.68
C ASN A 41 0.47 -2.87 0.12
N GLY A 42 -0.26 -1.86 -0.36
CA GLY A 42 -1.41 -1.31 0.35
C GLY A 42 -1.10 -0.14 1.26
N TRP A 43 0.18 0.18 1.45
CA TRP A 43 0.59 1.45 2.07
C TRP A 43 0.59 2.60 1.05
N PHE A 44 0.72 3.81 1.56
CA PHE A 44 0.61 5.04 0.81
C PHE A 44 1.90 5.85 0.92
N VAL A 45 2.35 6.37 -0.21
CA VAL A 45 3.50 7.28 -0.33
C VAL A 45 3.07 8.54 -1.04
N GLY A 46 3.86 9.61 -0.98
CA GLY A 46 3.70 10.79 -1.82
C GLY A 46 4.78 10.85 -2.90
N LYS A 47 4.54 11.66 -3.95
CA LYS A 47 5.54 11.98 -4.96
C LYS A 47 6.51 13.05 -4.46
N GLY A 48 7.78 12.67 -4.30
CA GLY A 48 8.88 13.58 -3.97
C GLY A 48 9.60 14.12 -5.20
N ASP A 49 10.89 14.40 -5.03
CA ASP A 49 11.72 15.03 -6.05
C ASP A 49 11.95 14.09 -7.25
N PHE A 50 12.04 14.69 -8.44
CA PHE A 50 12.43 13.98 -9.65
C PHE A 50 13.90 13.56 -9.56
N VAL A 51 14.19 12.32 -9.97
CA VAL A 51 15.55 11.78 -9.99
C VAL A 51 16.05 11.73 -11.43
N GLU A 52 15.47 10.87 -12.26
CA GLU A 52 15.80 10.70 -13.68
C GLU A 52 14.70 9.93 -14.42
N LEU A 53 14.67 10.00 -15.75
CA LEU A 53 13.71 9.29 -16.61
C LEU A 53 12.25 9.54 -16.19
N ASP A 54 11.65 8.60 -15.46
CA ASP A 54 10.31 8.65 -14.88
C ASP A 54 10.30 8.32 -13.36
N LEU A 55 11.48 8.36 -12.72
CA LEU A 55 11.72 8.02 -11.32
C LEU A 55 11.63 9.23 -10.39
N TYR A 56 10.93 9.07 -9.29
CA TYR A 56 10.79 10.06 -8.23
C TYR A 56 11.16 9.47 -6.87
N LYS A 57 11.65 10.30 -5.95
CA LYS A 57 11.84 9.90 -4.55
C LYS A 57 10.48 9.74 -3.85
N ALA A 58 10.39 8.82 -2.89
CA ALA A 58 9.26 8.77 -1.97
C ALA A 58 9.29 9.97 -1.02
N LYS A 59 8.11 10.53 -0.71
CA LYS A 59 7.92 11.45 0.42
C LYS A 59 6.75 10.98 1.28
N ALA A 60 6.68 11.42 2.53
CA ALA A 60 5.51 11.15 3.36
C ALA A 60 4.27 11.84 2.77
N PRO A 61 3.19 11.11 2.46
CA PRO A 61 1.94 11.73 2.04
C PRO A 61 1.31 12.46 3.23
N THR A 62 0.68 13.59 2.95
CA THR A 62 0.12 14.47 3.98
C THR A 62 -1.37 14.29 4.17
N SER A 63 -2.09 13.93 3.10
CA SER A 63 -3.54 13.81 3.11
C SER A 63 -4.02 12.61 2.31
N PHE A 64 -4.98 11.90 2.89
CA PHE A 64 -5.85 10.93 2.24
C PHE A 64 -7.00 10.63 3.19
N GLU A 65 -8.21 10.50 2.65
CA GLU A 65 -9.36 9.95 3.34
C GLU A 65 -10.07 8.93 2.45
N GLY A 66 -10.57 7.88 3.08
CA GLY A 66 -11.42 6.88 2.44
C GLY A 66 -12.50 6.37 3.37
N THR A 67 -13.47 5.65 2.82
CA THR A 67 -14.50 4.96 3.58
C THR A 67 -14.41 3.46 3.31
N VAL A 68 -14.46 2.65 4.35
CA VAL A 68 -14.57 1.20 4.20
C VAL A 68 -15.99 0.87 3.72
N VAL A 69 -16.13 0.39 2.49
CA VAL A 69 -17.45 0.18 1.86
C VAL A 69 -17.89 -1.29 1.86
N GLY A 70 -16.97 -2.22 2.12
CA GLY A 70 -17.28 -3.63 2.17
C GLY A 70 -16.11 -4.50 2.59
N THR A 71 -16.38 -5.80 2.67
CA THR A 71 -15.39 -6.85 2.97
C THR A 71 -15.44 -7.88 1.86
N ALA A 72 -14.27 -8.23 1.33
CA ALA A 72 -14.10 -9.29 0.35
C ALA A 72 -14.22 -10.68 1.00
N SER A 73 -14.46 -11.72 0.21
CA SER A 73 -14.61 -13.10 0.71
C SER A 73 -13.34 -13.65 1.38
N ASN A 74 -12.18 -13.10 1.03
CA ASN A 74 -10.88 -13.41 1.63
C ASN A 74 -10.64 -12.67 2.98
N GLY A 75 -11.58 -11.82 3.43
CA GLY A 75 -11.47 -11.03 4.64
C GLY A 75 -10.80 -9.66 4.47
N ASN A 76 -10.39 -9.29 3.25
CA ASN A 76 -9.86 -7.96 2.96
C ASN A 76 -10.97 -6.91 2.96
N PHE A 77 -10.59 -5.64 3.07
CA PHE A 77 -11.50 -4.50 3.11
C PHE A 77 -11.43 -3.68 1.84
N TYR A 78 -12.59 -3.31 1.30
CA TYR A 78 -12.69 -2.34 0.21
C TYR A 78 -12.75 -0.94 0.78
N VAL A 79 -11.78 -0.10 0.42
CA VAL A 79 -11.72 1.31 0.80
C VAL A 79 -12.02 2.16 -0.44
N GLU A 80 -13.14 2.87 -0.43
CA GLU A 80 -13.48 3.86 -1.45
C GLU A 80 -12.83 5.20 -1.08
N VAL A 81 -12.11 5.77 -2.03
CA VAL A 81 -11.38 7.03 -1.85
C VAL A 81 -12.36 8.20 -1.88
N THR A 82 -12.39 8.98 -0.79
CA THR A 82 -13.22 10.19 -0.68
C THR A 82 -12.39 11.45 -0.85
N THR A 83 -11.15 11.44 -0.37
CA THR A 83 -10.16 12.52 -0.57
C THR A 83 -8.81 11.89 -0.91
N PRO A 84 -8.37 11.90 -2.19
CA PRO A 84 -7.09 11.27 -2.55
C PRO A 84 -5.88 12.03 -1.98
N GLY A 85 -5.99 13.35 -1.82
CA GLY A 85 -4.91 14.19 -1.33
C GLY A 85 -3.67 14.11 -2.23
N ASP A 86 -2.49 14.03 -1.60
CA ASP A 86 -1.21 13.80 -2.28
C ASP A 86 -0.72 12.34 -2.18
N ALA A 87 -1.58 11.44 -1.72
CA ALA A 87 -1.26 10.03 -1.56
C ALA A 87 -1.29 9.26 -2.89
N LEU A 88 -0.29 8.40 -3.05
CA LEU A 88 -0.17 7.40 -4.09
C LEU A 88 -0.26 6.02 -3.44
N PHE A 89 -1.09 5.15 -4.00
CA PHE A 89 -1.27 3.80 -3.51
C PHE A 89 -0.15 2.89 -4.00
N VAL A 90 0.63 2.32 -3.08
CA VAL A 90 1.73 1.42 -3.43
C VAL A 90 1.19 0.03 -3.75
N TYR A 91 1.41 -0.39 -5.00
CA TYR A 91 1.14 -1.75 -5.41
C TYR A 91 2.15 -2.18 -6.47
N ASN A 92 3.05 -3.09 -6.08
CA ASN A 92 3.92 -3.77 -7.02
C ASN A 92 3.42 -5.19 -7.21
N VAL A 93 3.28 -5.65 -8.46
CA VAL A 93 2.82 -7.02 -8.73
C VAL A 93 3.82 -7.99 -8.08
N PRO A 94 3.38 -8.83 -7.13
CA PRO A 94 4.29 -9.77 -6.47
C PRO A 94 4.89 -10.72 -7.50
N MET A 95 6.22 -10.74 -7.62
CA MET A 95 6.93 -11.71 -8.44
C MET A 95 7.49 -12.79 -7.52
N ILE A 96 6.74 -13.89 -7.39
CA ILE A 96 7.07 -14.99 -6.49
C ILE A 96 7.68 -16.13 -7.32
N GLU A 97 9.00 -16.29 -7.25
CA GLU A 97 9.74 -17.31 -8.02
C GLU A 97 9.73 -18.70 -7.36
N GLU A 98 9.26 -18.81 -6.12
CA GLU A 98 9.19 -20.06 -5.36
C GLU A 98 8.04 -20.97 -5.85
N THR A 99 8.38 -22.18 -6.31
CA THR A 99 7.41 -23.08 -6.97
C THR A 99 7.08 -24.35 -6.18
N TYR A 100 7.78 -24.64 -5.08
CA TYR A 100 7.65 -25.94 -4.39
C TYR A 100 6.72 -25.92 -3.19
N SER A 101 6.73 -24.85 -2.37
CA SER A 101 5.95 -24.82 -1.14
C SER A 101 4.83 -23.79 -1.16
N ASN A 102 3.60 -24.23 -0.92
CA ASN A 102 2.42 -23.36 -0.81
C ASN A 102 2.53 -22.33 0.32
N GLU A 103 3.33 -22.61 1.36
CA GLU A 103 3.52 -21.67 2.47
C GLU A 103 4.33 -20.44 2.05
N TYR A 104 5.35 -20.64 1.20
CA TYR A 104 6.22 -19.57 0.73
C TYR A 104 5.62 -18.79 -0.44
N LYS A 105 4.61 -19.37 -1.11
CA LYS A 105 3.87 -18.73 -2.21
C LYS A 105 2.84 -17.68 -1.79
N LYS A 106 2.57 -17.54 -0.49
CA LYS A 106 1.55 -16.59 -0.03
C LYS A 106 1.99 -15.16 -0.30
N GLU A 107 1.10 -14.37 -0.91
CA GLU A 107 1.35 -12.94 -1.15
C GLU A 107 1.62 -12.16 0.14
N SER A 108 1.11 -12.62 1.28
CA SER A 108 1.39 -12.03 2.60
C SER A 108 2.86 -12.15 3.03
N ASN A 109 3.69 -12.91 2.30
CA ASN A 109 5.13 -12.98 2.52
C ASN A 109 5.89 -11.95 1.64
N TYR A 110 5.20 -11.30 0.70
CA TYR A 110 5.78 -10.33 -0.21
C TYR A 110 5.74 -8.93 0.40
N THR A 111 6.87 -8.25 0.33
CA THR A 111 7.01 -6.86 0.77
C THR A 111 8.07 -6.18 -0.10
N ASN A 112 8.08 -4.85 -0.14
CA ASN A 112 9.01 -4.10 -0.97
C ASN A 112 10.25 -3.72 -0.17
N ALA A 113 11.43 -4.01 -0.71
CA ALA A 113 12.69 -3.68 -0.04
C ALA A 113 12.86 -2.16 0.09
N PRO A 114 13.52 -1.66 1.16
CA PRO A 114 13.65 -0.23 1.39
C PRO A 114 14.29 0.55 0.24
N THR A 115 15.14 -0.08 -0.58
CA THR A 115 15.80 0.56 -1.72
C THR A 115 15.13 0.25 -3.06
N GLN A 116 14.00 -0.45 -3.06
CA GLN A 116 13.31 -0.90 -4.25
C GLN A 116 12.59 0.26 -4.94
N VAL A 117 12.49 0.16 -6.27
CA VAL A 117 11.58 0.99 -7.07
C VAL A 117 10.23 0.29 -7.13
N VAL A 118 9.18 0.98 -6.71
CA VAL A 118 7.81 0.46 -6.68
C VAL A 118 6.91 1.25 -7.62
N ARG A 119 5.82 0.62 -8.05
CA ARG A 119 4.72 1.31 -8.72
C ARG A 119 3.77 1.90 -7.70
N ALA A 120 3.50 3.19 -7.86
CA ALA A 120 2.55 3.91 -7.01
C ALA A 120 1.47 4.56 -7.88
N TYR A 121 0.22 4.25 -7.57
CA TYR A 121 -0.95 4.64 -8.36
C TYR A 121 -1.50 5.96 -7.85
N GLU A 122 -1.64 6.94 -8.74
CA GLU A 122 -2.36 8.16 -8.43
C GLU A 122 -3.86 7.86 -8.29
N LEU A 123 -4.46 8.38 -7.23
CA LEU A 123 -5.84 8.10 -6.85
C LEU A 123 -6.78 9.22 -7.27
N ALA A 124 -8.02 8.86 -7.57
CA ALA A 124 -9.13 9.75 -7.78
C ALA A 124 -10.28 9.46 -6.79
N VAL A 125 -11.15 10.45 -6.56
CA VAL A 125 -12.38 10.25 -5.80
C VAL A 125 -13.23 9.17 -6.48
N GLY A 126 -13.72 8.19 -5.70
CA GLY A 126 -14.51 7.05 -6.20
C GLY A 126 -13.69 5.87 -6.72
N ASP A 127 -12.35 5.94 -6.64
CA ASP A 127 -11.49 4.76 -6.76
C ASP A 127 -11.70 3.84 -5.54
N VAL A 128 -11.51 2.53 -5.74
CA VAL A 128 -11.59 1.54 -4.68
C VAL A 128 -10.31 0.70 -4.67
N VAL A 129 -9.68 0.63 -3.50
CA VAL A 129 -8.55 -0.27 -3.21
C VAL A 129 -8.99 -1.36 -2.25
N GLU A 130 -8.47 -2.57 -2.43
CA GLU A 130 -8.65 -3.68 -1.50
C GLU A 130 -7.39 -3.80 -0.64
N ILE A 131 -7.55 -3.86 0.69
CA ILE A 131 -6.42 -3.92 1.63
C ILE A 131 -6.74 -4.98 2.70
N SER A 132 -5.78 -5.85 3.00
CA SER A 132 -5.92 -6.84 4.08
C SER A 132 -5.98 -6.18 5.46
N ALA A 133 -6.46 -6.91 6.47
CA ALA A 133 -6.52 -6.41 7.84
C ALA A 133 -5.14 -5.93 8.36
N ASP A 134 -4.06 -6.58 7.93
CA ASP A 134 -2.68 -6.24 8.31
C ASP A 134 -2.20 -4.90 7.71
N GLY A 135 -2.91 -4.34 6.72
CA GLY A 135 -2.64 -3.03 6.14
C GLY A 135 -3.19 -1.85 6.94
N PHE A 136 -3.87 -2.11 8.06
CA PHE A 136 -4.44 -1.09 8.94
C PHE A 136 -3.72 -1.02 10.29
N SER A 137 -3.55 0.20 10.79
CA SER A 137 -3.15 0.49 12.17
C SER A 137 -4.34 0.28 13.11
N GLY A 138 -4.70 -0.98 13.37
CA GLY A 138 -5.82 -1.33 14.25
C GLY A 138 -6.99 -1.93 13.50
N LYS A 139 -8.13 -2.07 14.19
CA LYS A 139 -9.32 -2.72 13.62
C LYS A 139 -10.17 -1.70 12.88
N VAL A 140 -10.65 -2.09 11.71
CA VAL A 140 -11.62 -1.33 10.92
C VAL A 140 -12.87 -2.16 10.66
N ALA A 141 -13.98 -1.48 10.41
CA ALA A 141 -15.25 -2.06 10.03
C ALA A 141 -15.88 -1.28 8.86
N VAL A 142 -16.84 -1.91 8.19
CA VAL A 142 -17.62 -1.24 7.12
C VAL A 142 -18.27 0.03 7.68
N LYS A 143 -18.24 1.10 6.88
CA LYS A 143 -18.63 2.48 7.19
C LYS A 143 -17.65 3.28 8.04
N ASP A 144 -16.55 2.69 8.51
CA ASP A 144 -15.49 3.49 9.12
C ASP A 144 -14.84 4.39 8.06
N THR A 145 -14.60 5.64 8.44
CA THR A 145 -13.70 6.53 7.71
C THR A 145 -12.27 6.21 8.13
N VAL A 146 -11.35 6.18 7.16
CA VAL A 146 -9.93 5.89 7.37
C VAL A 146 -9.05 7.02 6.85
N GLU A 147 -7.92 7.24 7.51
CA GLU A 147 -6.93 8.27 7.18
C GLU A 147 -5.50 7.74 7.31
N LEU A 148 -4.52 8.54 6.86
CA LEU A 148 -3.11 8.17 6.91
C LEU A 148 -2.58 8.15 8.34
N LYS A 149 -1.93 7.05 8.72
CA LYS A 149 -1.21 6.88 9.98
C LYS A 149 0.27 6.59 9.73
N VAL A 150 1.12 7.26 10.49
CA VAL A 150 2.57 7.03 10.49
C VAL A 150 2.86 5.60 10.94
N VAL A 151 3.77 4.92 10.24
CA VAL A 151 4.31 3.61 10.63
C VAL A 151 5.62 3.82 11.39
N THR A 152 5.74 3.22 12.58
CA THR A 152 6.94 3.40 13.43
C THR A 152 8.21 2.90 12.74
N GLY A 153 9.16 3.81 12.52
CA GLY A 153 10.44 3.54 11.84
C GLY A 153 10.37 3.59 10.31
N VAL A 154 9.31 4.18 9.75
CA VAL A 154 9.16 4.42 8.30
C VAL A 154 8.88 5.90 8.10
N THR A 155 9.64 6.58 7.23
CA THR A 155 9.59 8.03 7.11
C THR A 155 8.74 8.53 5.94
N ALA A 156 8.62 7.75 4.86
CA ALA A 156 7.91 8.19 3.65
C ALA A 156 6.66 7.39 3.29
N ALA A 157 6.38 6.29 3.98
CA ALA A 157 5.15 5.52 3.79
C ALA A 157 4.26 5.59 5.04
N LYS A 158 2.95 5.57 4.79
CA LYS A 158 1.91 5.55 5.81
C LYS A 158 0.93 4.42 5.53
N GLN A 159 0.44 3.81 6.59
CA GLN A 159 -0.67 2.85 6.51
C GLN A 159 -1.99 3.58 6.78
N LEU A 160 -3.12 2.89 6.69
CA LEU A 160 -4.40 3.48 7.06
C LEU A 160 -4.74 3.20 8.52
N ALA A 161 -5.43 4.12 9.18
CA ALA A 161 -6.07 3.90 10.47
C ALA A 161 -7.52 4.38 10.39
N LYS A 162 -8.35 3.94 11.33
CA LYS A 162 -9.65 4.58 11.53
C LYS A 162 -9.42 6.05 11.89
N LYS A 163 -10.18 6.94 11.25
CA LYS A 163 -10.05 8.39 11.44
C LYS A 163 -10.24 8.77 12.91
N GLY A 164 -9.28 9.50 13.46
CA GLY A 164 -9.27 9.91 14.86
C GLY A 164 -8.61 8.95 15.85
N GLU A 165 -8.01 7.84 15.39
CA GLU A 165 -7.15 6.93 16.19
C GLU A 165 -5.67 7.15 15.91
#